data_AF-A0A0F0CS45-F1
#
_entry.id   AF-A0A0F0CS45-F1
#
_cell.length_a   1.000
_cell.length_b   1.000
_cell.length_c   1.000
_cell.angle_alpha   90.00
_cell.angle_beta   90.00
_cell.angle_gamma   90.00
#
_symmetry.space_group_name_H-M   'P 1'
#
loop_
_entity.id
_entity.type
_entity.pdbx_description
1 polymer ?
#
loop_
_entity_poly.entity_id
_entity_poly.type
_entity_poly.pdbx_seq_one_letter_code
_entity_poly.pdbx_strand_id
1 'polypeptide(L)'
;MNTKEKTQLSKIFKIFIFIISPCLAFLLSSCAHKILWEMPDVFEKGIICPKWEEKGFYYSDFRKILSELREKSGIKYTQLDVIYYQTNINSFEIFPINSYGILKNKNAQITADNNLITSIKNAKKAGLKIVLIPKIKIINNEENTYSREDIGFSNEEDWKKWFTSYEKFILHYADLAQKYEIDFFSVGEGLFMTLNRTDHWQDIIMKTKRKYSGNIVFTCDWNNYKIIEKWPDIDYIAINCYFSVAENYYSPLSEIQNGFDKWNSSIKNYMETKREKPVIFTEIGHKKVLDK
;
A
#
# COMPACT_ATOMS: atom_id res chain seq x y z
N MET A 1 -9.91 20.51 24.13
CA MET A 1 -9.56 21.04 22.80
C MET A 1 -10.74 21.72 22.17
N ASN A 2 -10.55 22.96 21.74
CA ASN A 2 -11.57 23.78 21.09
C ASN A 2 -11.89 23.23 19.69
N THR A 3 -13.10 23.44 19.20
CA THR A 3 -13.57 23.11 17.85
C THR A 3 -12.61 23.56 16.75
N LYS A 4 -11.96 24.74 16.88
CA LYS A 4 -10.93 25.20 15.92
C LYS A 4 -9.67 24.31 15.90
N GLU A 5 -9.20 23.88 17.07
CA GLU A 5 -8.04 22.96 17.17
C GLU A 5 -8.38 21.59 16.59
N LYS A 6 -9.62 21.10 16.82
CA LYS A 6 -10.11 19.86 16.20
C LYS A 6 -10.16 19.95 14.67
N THR A 7 -10.59 21.09 14.11
CA THR A 7 -10.64 21.28 12.64
C THR A 7 -9.26 21.47 12.00
N GLN A 8 -8.32 22.08 12.72
CA GLN A 8 -6.94 22.23 12.26
C GLN A 8 -6.21 20.88 12.32
N LEU A 9 -6.35 20.13 13.41
CA LEU A 9 -5.83 18.76 13.52
C LEU A 9 -6.52 17.79 12.56
N SER A 10 -7.81 17.94 12.24
CA SER A 10 -8.47 17.07 11.26
C SER A 10 -7.99 17.30 9.82
N LYS A 11 -7.48 18.50 9.51
CA LYS A 11 -6.83 18.77 8.22
C LYS A 11 -5.39 18.23 8.18
N ILE A 12 -4.72 18.15 9.33
CA ILE A 12 -3.31 17.76 9.47
C ILE A 12 -3.15 16.25 9.67
N PHE A 13 -4.09 15.60 10.36
CA PHE A 13 -4.09 14.18 10.71
C PHE A 13 -5.24 13.45 10.02
N LYS A 14 -5.00 13.00 8.79
CA LYS A 14 -5.65 11.77 8.31
C LYS A 14 -4.67 10.64 8.64
N ILE A 15 -5.09 9.68 9.44
CA ILE A 15 -4.37 8.43 9.66
C ILE A 15 -5.25 7.34 9.07
N PHE A 16 -4.64 6.51 8.24
CA PHE A 16 -5.26 5.33 7.67
C PHE A 16 -4.56 4.12 8.27
N ILE A 17 -5.30 3.06 8.58
CA ILE A 17 -4.75 1.78 9.02
C ILE A 17 -5.39 0.72 8.13
N PHE A 18 -4.59 -0.05 7.41
CA PHE A 18 -5.05 -1.23 6.68
C PHE A 18 -4.68 -2.49 7.45
N ILE A 19 -5.68 -3.26 7.89
CA ILE A 19 -5.46 -4.50 8.66
C ILE A 19 -5.43 -5.70 7.70
N ILE A 20 -4.46 -6.61 7.86
CA ILE A 20 -4.23 -7.75 6.94
C ILE A 20 -4.92 -9.06 7.39
N SER A 21 -5.48 -9.11 8.61
CA SER A 21 -6.04 -10.35 9.17
C SER A 21 -7.50 -10.21 9.64
N PRO A 22 -8.43 -11.11 9.23
CA PRO A 22 -9.79 -11.16 9.76
C PRO A 22 -9.83 -11.48 11.27
N CYS A 23 -8.78 -12.12 11.82
CA CYS A 23 -8.77 -12.54 13.23
C CYS A 23 -8.54 -11.39 14.23
N LEU A 24 -8.00 -10.25 13.79
CA LEU A 24 -7.76 -9.12 14.68
C LEU A 24 -9.05 -8.39 15.08
N ALA A 25 -10.13 -8.56 14.30
CA ALA A 25 -11.43 -7.96 14.59
C ALA A 25 -12.14 -8.61 15.79
N PHE A 26 -11.75 -9.83 16.19
CA PHE A 26 -12.43 -10.61 17.22
C PHE A 26 -11.80 -10.54 18.62
N LEU A 27 -10.60 -9.98 18.77
CA LEU A 27 -9.86 -9.96 20.05
C LEU A 27 -9.91 -8.60 20.79
N LEU A 28 -10.69 -7.64 20.31
CA LEU A 28 -10.83 -6.35 20.96
C LEU A 28 -11.92 -6.42 22.05
N SER A 29 -11.48 -6.80 23.24
CA SER A 29 -12.25 -6.70 24.48
C SER A 29 -12.69 -5.25 24.76
N SER A 30 -13.69 -5.11 25.63
CA SER A 30 -14.51 -3.92 25.92
C SER A 30 -13.80 -2.58 26.09
N CYS A 31 -12.49 -2.55 26.32
CA CYS A 31 -11.70 -1.31 26.40
C CYS A 31 -11.35 -0.73 25.01
N ALA A 32 -11.03 -1.57 24.03
CA ALA A 32 -10.79 -1.12 22.66
C ALA A 32 -12.08 -0.73 21.94
N HIS A 33 -13.22 -1.29 22.35
CA HIS A 33 -14.54 -0.88 21.88
C HIS A 33 -14.86 0.58 22.23
N LYS A 34 -14.27 1.12 23.30
CA LYS A 34 -14.43 2.53 23.67
C LYS A 34 -13.49 3.46 22.89
N ILE A 35 -12.24 3.03 22.69
CA ILE A 35 -11.22 3.80 21.96
C ILE A 35 -11.52 3.90 20.45
N LEU A 36 -12.08 2.85 19.84
CA LEU A 36 -12.45 2.85 18.40
C LEU A 36 -13.69 3.71 18.06
N TRP A 37 -14.50 4.06 19.06
CA TRP A 37 -15.77 4.79 18.90
C TRP A 37 -15.70 6.26 19.29
N GLU A 38 -14.71 6.67 20.11
CA GLU A 38 -14.48 8.08 20.47
C GLU A 38 -13.48 8.80 19.55
N MET A 39 -12.95 8.12 18.53
CA MET A 39 -12.12 8.78 17.52
C MET A 39 -12.98 9.70 16.65
N PRO A 40 -12.62 10.98 16.47
CA PRO A 40 -13.36 11.87 15.61
C PRO A 40 -13.43 11.29 14.19
N ASP A 41 -14.50 11.65 13.46
CA ASP A 41 -14.94 11.15 12.13
C ASP A 41 -13.94 11.35 10.96
N VAL A 42 -12.67 11.61 11.29
CA VAL A 42 -11.52 11.92 10.44
C VAL A 42 -10.70 10.66 10.11
N PHE A 43 -10.99 9.53 10.75
CA PHE A 43 -10.24 8.29 10.58
C PHE A 43 -10.73 7.50 9.35
N GLU A 44 -9.80 7.17 8.46
CA GLU A 44 -10.08 6.45 7.22
C GLU A 44 -9.69 4.98 7.40
N LYS A 45 -10.70 4.11 7.58
CA LYS A 45 -10.51 2.69 7.90
C LYS A 45 -10.29 1.89 6.62
N GLY A 46 -9.15 1.22 6.48
CA GLY A 46 -8.80 0.41 5.31
C GLY A 46 -8.66 -1.07 5.61
N ILE A 47 -8.76 -1.90 4.58
CA ILE A 47 -8.36 -3.31 4.63
C ILE A 47 -7.60 -3.66 3.35
N ILE A 48 -6.49 -4.37 3.48
CA ILE A 48 -5.92 -5.06 2.32
C ILE A 48 -6.72 -6.34 2.21
N CYS A 49 -7.51 -6.47 1.16
CA CYS A 49 -8.16 -7.74 0.88
C CYS A 49 -7.17 -8.64 0.15
N PRO A 50 -6.42 -9.51 0.84
CA PRO A 50 -5.33 -10.24 0.24
C PRO A 50 -5.93 -11.51 -0.37
N LYS A 51 -6.01 -11.60 -1.68
CA LYS A 51 -6.03 -12.93 -2.33
C LYS A 51 -5.05 -12.96 -3.48
N TRP A 52 -3.84 -13.34 -3.12
CA TRP A 52 -2.68 -13.67 -3.95
C TRP A 52 -2.85 -14.99 -4.73
N GLU A 53 -4.09 -15.39 -5.06
CA GLU A 53 -4.39 -16.67 -5.72
C GLU A 53 -4.90 -16.48 -7.16
N GLU A 54 -4.63 -17.48 -7.99
CA GLU A 54 -4.96 -17.60 -9.43
C GLU A 54 -6.44 -17.33 -9.79
N LYS A 55 -7.37 -17.59 -8.86
CA LYS A 55 -8.81 -17.31 -9.00
C LYS A 55 -9.26 -16.07 -8.24
N GLY A 56 -8.32 -15.19 -7.90
CA GLY A 56 -8.56 -13.91 -7.24
C GLY A 56 -9.81 -13.21 -7.79
N PHE A 57 -10.57 -12.62 -6.87
CA PHE A 57 -11.70 -11.73 -7.17
C PHE A 57 -12.94 -12.36 -7.84
N TYR A 58 -12.91 -13.64 -8.24
CA TYR A 58 -14.03 -14.36 -8.88
C TYR A 58 -14.99 -15.09 -7.92
N TYR A 59 -14.74 -15.05 -6.62
CA TYR A 59 -15.64 -15.70 -5.66
C TYR A 59 -16.92 -14.87 -5.44
N SER A 60 -18.07 -15.52 -5.55
CA SER A 60 -19.39 -15.00 -5.15
C SER A 60 -19.37 -14.40 -3.73
N ASP A 61 -18.49 -14.91 -2.87
CA ASP A 61 -18.37 -14.48 -1.48
C ASP A 61 -17.58 -13.18 -1.29
N PHE A 62 -16.79 -12.74 -2.27
CA PHE A 62 -15.94 -11.54 -2.11
C PHE A 62 -16.79 -10.28 -1.89
N ARG A 63 -17.84 -10.09 -2.68
CA ARG A 63 -18.79 -8.98 -2.50
C ARG A 63 -19.46 -9.04 -1.12
N LYS A 64 -19.84 -10.23 -0.67
CA LYS A 64 -20.46 -10.45 0.65
C LYS A 64 -19.50 -10.08 1.78
N ILE A 65 -18.25 -10.56 1.70
CA ILE A 65 -17.19 -10.23 2.65
C ILE A 65 -16.96 -8.72 2.73
N LEU A 66 -16.81 -8.04 1.59
CA LEU A 66 -16.62 -6.57 1.57
C LEU A 66 -17.80 -5.81 2.19
N SER A 67 -19.03 -6.25 1.89
CA SER A 67 -20.25 -5.63 2.44
C SER A 67 -20.32 -5.84 3.95
N GLU A 68 -20.07 -7.07 4.43
CA GLU A 68 -20.06 -7.38 5.86
C GLU A 68 -18.94 -6.64 6.60
N LEU A 69 -17.75 -6.53 6.01
CA LEU A 69 -16.64 -5.77 6.57
C LEU A 69 -17.02 -4.30 6.74
N ARG A 70 -17.61 -3.69 5.70
CA ARG A 70 -18.09 -2.30 5.77
C ARG A 70 -19.13 -2.12 6.86
N GLU A 71 -20.17 -2.96 6.87
CA GLU A 71 -21.29 -2.86 7.82
C GLU A 71 -20.86 -3.11 9.27
N LYS A 72 -20.04 -4.13 9.52
CA LYS A 72 -19.69 -4.57 10.88
C LYS A 72 -18.50 -3.83 11.49
N SER A 73 -17.57 -3.32 10.68
CA SER A 73 -16.32 -2.71 11.17
C SER A 73 -16.11 -1.26 10.75
N GLY A 74 -16.98 -0.71 9.89
CA GLY A 74 -16.89 0.66 9.40
C GLY A 74 -15.72 0.89 8.45
N ILE A 75 -15.18 -0.17 7.83
CA ILE A 75 -14.17 -0.07 6.77
C ILE A 75 -14.71 0.79 5.62
N LYS A 76 -13.92 1.77 5.20
CA LYS A 76 -14.22 2.72 4.12
C LYS A 76 -13.41 2.43 2.85
N TYR A 77 -12.21 1.86 2.99
CA TYR A 77 -11.27 1.60 1.89
C TYR A 77 -10.94 0.12 1.74
N THR A 78 -10.74 -0.32 0.49
CA THR A 78 -10.01 -1.56 0.18
C THR A 78 -8.77 -1.24 -0.64
N GLN A 79 -7.65 -1.88 -0.32
CA GLN A 79 -6.47 -1.88 -1.18
C GLN A 79 -6.59 -3.01 -2.22
N LEU A 80 -6.23 -2.71 -3.47
CA LEU A 80 -6.09 -3.65 -4.56
C LEU A 80 -4.67 -3.58 -5.09
N ASP A 81 -4.01 -4.73 -5.15
CA ASP A 81 -2.65 -4.84 -5.66
C ASP A 81 -2.67 -5.44 -7.08
N VAL A 82 -1.83 -4.91 -7.96
CA VAL A 82 -1.52 -5.52 -9.27
C VAL A 82 -0.04 -5.80 -9.33
N ILE A 83 0.35 -6.94 -9.91
CA ILE A 83 1.73 -7.41 -9.85
C ILE A 83 2.30 -7.55 -11.24
N TYR A 84 3.33 -6.78 -11.53
CA TYR A 84 4.17 -7.02 -12.69
C TYR A 84 5.46 -7.68 -12.25
N TYR A 85 6.15 -8.25 -13.22
CA TYR A 85 7.31 -9.07 -12.99
C TYR A 85 8.50 -8.49 -13.73
N GLN A 86 9.66 -8.70 -13.12
CA GLN A 86 10.97 -8.44 -13.69
C GLN A 86 11.81 -9.69 -13.47
N THR A 87 12.65 -10.07 -14.43
CA THR A 87 13.40 -11.33 -14.34
C THR A 87 14.41 -11.31 -13.19
N ASN A 88 15.29 -10.31 -13.14
CA ASN A 88 16.29 -10.08 -12.09
C ASN A 88 16.26 -8.60 -11.66
N ILE A 89 16.89 -8.22 -10.55
CA ILE A 89 16.94 -6.84 -10.04
C ILE A 89 17.53 -5.80 -11.02
N ASN A 90 18.30 -6.25 -12.02
CA ASN A 90 18.94 -5.43 -13.04
C ASN A 90 18.38 -5.67 -14.45
N SER A 91 17.18 -6.25 -14.57
CA SER A 91 16.48 -6.39 -15.86
C SER A 91 15.67 -5.14 -16.17
N PHE A 92 15.59 -4.77 -17.46
CA PHE A 92 14.85 -3.56 -17.89
C PHE A 92 13.37 -3.81 -18.17
N GLU A 93 13.01 -5.07 -18.46
CA GLU A 93 11.66 -5.43 -18.85
C GLU A 93 10.77 -5.64 -17.63
N ILE A 94 9.59 -5.01 -17.67
CA ILE A 94 8.55 -5.13 -16.66
C ILE A 94 7.30 -5.65 -17.38
N PHE A 95 6.84 -6.84 -17.04
CA PHE A 95 5.79 -7.52 -17.78
C PHE A 95 4.75 -8.17 -16.87
N PRO A 96 3.47 -8.22 -17.29
CA PRO A 96 2.49 -8.99 -16.57
C PRO A 96 2.65 -10.48 -16.90
N ILE A 97 2.19 -11.34 -16.00
CA ILE A 97 1.98 -12.75 -16.31
C ILE A 97 0.50 -12.91 -16.65
N ASN A 98 0.20 -13.20 -17.92
CA ASN A 98 -1.19 -13.24 -18.43
C ASN A 98 -1.78 -14.65 -18.51
N SER A 99 -0.96 -15.69 -18.32
CA SER A 99 -1.39 -17.09 -18.30
C SER A 99 -0.32 -17.97 -17.64
N TYR A 100 -0.76 -19.08 -17.02
CA TYR A 100 0.10 -20.05 -16.33
C TYR A 100 1.19 -20.69 -17.23
N GLY A 101 1.14 -20.49 -18.54
CA GLY A 101 1.98 -21.19 -19.51
C GLY A 101 3.39 -20.61 -19.70
N ILE A 102 3.62 -19.33 -19.40
CA ILE A 102 4.90 -18.66 -19.74
C ILE A 102 5.95 -18.84 -18.64
N LEU A 103 5.53 -19.08 -17.40
CA LEU A 103 6.42 -19.39 -16.28
C LEU A 103 5.85 -20.63 -15.57
N LYS A 104 6.60 -21.75 -15.57
CA LYS A 104 6.31 -22.94 -14.74
C LYS A 104 6.47 -22.67 -13.23
N ASN A 105 6.31 -21.41 -12.79
CA ASN A 105 6.34 -21.03 -11.39
C ASN A 105 4.89 -21.09 -10.86
N LYS A 106 4.55 -22.13 -10.11
CA LYS A 106 3.22 -22.33 -9.50
C LYS A 106 2.81 -21.19 -8.55
N ASN A 107 3.74 -20.32 -8.16
CA ASN A 107 3.50 -19.17 -7.27
C ASN A 107 3.38 -17.83 -8.04
N ALA A 108 3.47 -17.86 -9.38
CA ALA A 108 3.23 -16.69 -10.21
C ALA A 108 1.75 -16.27 -10.15
N GLN A 109 1.51 -14.97 -10.16
CA GLN A 109 0.18 -14.38 -10.05
C GLN A 109 -0.20 -13.78 -11.38
N ILE A 110 -1.40 -14.12 -11.83
CA ILE A 110 -1.92 -13.61 -13.09
C ILE A 110 -2.43 -12.19 -12.88
N THR A 111 -1.87 -11.25 -13.63
CA THR A 111 -2.29 -9.85 -13.61
C THR A 111 -3.05 -9.56 -14.89
N ALA A 112 -4.31 -9.95 -14.93
CA ALA A 112 -5.22 -9.60 -16.01
C ALA A 112 -6.07 -8.39 -15.60
N ASP A 113 -6.09 -7.35 -16.44
CA ASP A 113 -6.91 -6.14 -16.21
C ASP A 113 -8.38 -6.47 -15.94
N ASN A 114 -8.93 -7.47 -16.62
CA ASN A 114 -10.32 -7.90 -16.42
C ASN A 114 -10.61 -8.35 -14.97
N ASN A 115 -9.61 -8.97 -14.31
CA ASN A 115 -9.74 -9.37 -12.92
C ASN A 115 -9.76 -8.12 -12.03
N LEU A 116 -8.79 -7.21 -12.21
CA LEU A 116 -8.76 -5.93 -11.49
C LEU A 116 -10.07 -5.14 -11.66
N ILE A 117 -10.55 -5.01 -12.90
CA ILE A 117 -11.79 -4.29 -13.23
C ILE A 117 -12.99 -4.89 -12.51
N THR A 118 -13.05 -6.22 -12.42
CA THR A 118 -14.11 -6.91 -11.69
C THR A 118 -14.05 -6.60 -10.20
N SER A 119 -12.85 -6.59 -9.61
CA SER A 119 -12.61 -6.21 -8.20
C SER A 119 -13.04 -4.79 -7.91
N ILE A 120 -12.64 -3.85 -8.77
CA ILE A 120 -13.00 -2.44 -8.66
C ILE A 120 -14.53 -2.29 -8.64
N LYS A 121 -15.22 -2.93 -9.60
CA LYS A 121 -16.69 -2.90 -9.66
C LYS A 121 -17.33 -3.49 -8.42
N ASN A 122 -16.79 -4.58 -7.87
CA ASN A 122 -17.31 -5.21 -6.66
C ASN A 122 -17.10 -4.34 -5.41
N ALA A 123 -15.92 -3.74 -5.26
CA ALA A 123 -15.61 -2.82 -4.17
C ALA A 123 -16.51 -1.58 -4.20
N LYS A 124 -16.68 -0.96 -5.39
CA LYS A 124 -17.60 0.17 -5.56
C LYS A 124 -19.05 -0.19 -5.28
N LYS A 125 -19.51 -1.38 -5.70
CA LYS A 125 -20.85 -1.88 -5.36
C LYS A 125 -21.04 -2.14 -3.86
N ALA A 126 -19.99 -2.48 -3.14
CA ALA A 126 -20.00 -2.54 -1.67
C ALA A 126 -19.90 -1.15 -1.03
N GLY A 127 -19.74 -0.08 -1.83
CA GLY A 127 -19.55 1.31 -1.43
C GLY A 127 -18.24 1.54 -0.67
N LEU A 128 -17.21 0.79 -1.02
CA LEU A 128 -15.84 1.00 -0.58
C LEU A 128 -15.11 1.92 -1.58
N LYS A 129 -14.27 2.78 -1.01
CA LYS A 129 -13.23 3.51 -1.71
C LYS A 129 -12.04 2.60 -1.99
N ILE A 130 -11.21 2.93 -2.98
CA ILE A 130 -10.17 2.05 -3.49
C ILE A 130 -8.80 2.73 -3.41
N VAL A 131 -7.82 1.98 -2.91
CA VAL A 131 -6.39 2.29 -3.07
C VAL A 131 -5.80 1.27 -4.05
N LEU A 132 -5.27 1.71 -5.17
CA LEU A 132 -4.62 0.85 -6.16
C LEU A 132 -3.09 0.96 -6.02
N ILE A 133 -2.43 -0.17 -5.80
CA ILE A 133 -0.98 -0.25 -5.65
C ILE A 133 -0.39 -1.24 -6.67
N PRO A 134 0.23 -0.73 -7.74
CA PRO A 134 1.06 -1.54 -8.64
C PRO A 134 2.39 -1.93 -7.98
N LYS A 135 2.73 -3.22 -8.03
CA LYS A 135 3.92 -3.82 -7.41
C LYS A 135 4.76 -4.55 -8.44
N ILE A 136 6.07 -4.60 -8.21
CA ILE A 136 7.01 -5.44 -8.99
C ILE A 136 7.43 -6.65 -8.15
N LYS A 137 7.47 -7.82 -8.77
CA LYS A 137 8.11 -9.02 -8.21
C LYS A 137 9.28 -9.47 -9.09
N ILE A 138 10.34 -9.93 -8.43
CA ILE A 138 11.51 -10.52 -9.10
C ILE A 138 11.25 -12.02 -9.29
N ILE A 139 11.39 -12.52 -10.53
CA ILE A 139 11.11 -13.93 -10.87
C ILE A 139 12.26 -14.83 -10.43
N ASN A 140 13.49 -14.50 -10.82
CA ASN A 140 14.68 -15.25 -10.47
C ASN A 140 15.15 -14.83 -9.08
N ASN A 141 14.30 -15.13 -8.11
CA ASN A 141 14.52 -14.85 -6.71
C ASN A 141 14.67 -16.15 -5.93
N GLU A 142 15.74 -16.88 -6.24
CA GLU A 142 16.09 -18.08 -5.50
C GLU A 142 16.29 -17.72 -4.02
N GLU A 143 15.70 -18.52 -3.12
CA GLU A 143 15.77 -18.36 -1.66
C GLU A 143 15.15 -17.06 -1.08
N ASN A 144 14.39 -16.29 -1.86
CA ASN A 144 13.92 -14.95 -1.47
C ASN A 144 15.07 -13.97 -1.17
N THR A 145 16.21 -14.14 -1.83
CA THR A 145 17.42 -13.32 -1.63
C THR A 145 17.24 -11.86 -2.04
N TYR A 146 16.44 -11.60 -3.07
CA TYR A 146 16.24 -10.28 -3.65
C TYR A 146 14.78 -9.85 -3.61
N SER A 147 14.54 -8.56 -3.53
CA SER A 147 13.21 -7.98 -3.63
C SER A 147 13.21 -6.80 -4.60
N ARG A 148 12.04 -6.18 -4.79
CA ARG A 148 11.93 -4.95 -5.61
C ARG A 148 12.74 -3.79 -5.02
N GLU A 149 13.08 -3.86 -3.74
CA GLU A 149 13.90 -2.85 -3.07
C GLU A 149 15.34 -2.83 -3.62
N ASP A 150 15.82 -3.98 -4.12
CA ASP A 150 17.17 -4.19 -4.65
C ASP A 150 17.31 -3.81 -6.13
N ILE A 151 16.24 -3.34 -6.80
CA ILE A 151 16.29 -2.95 -8.20
C ILE A 151 17.29 -1.81 -8.41
N GLY A 152 18.33 -2.06 -9.17
CA GLY A 152 19.46 -1.14 -9.30
C GLY A 152 20.28 -1.36 -10.55
N PHE A 153 20.88 -0.27 -11.05
CA PHE A 153 21.70 -0.24 -12.25
C PHE A 153 22.96 0.60 -12.05
N SER A 154 24.04 0.20 -12.71
CA SER A 154 25.36 0.80 -12.53
C SER A 154 25.59 2.07 -13.37
N ASN A 155 24.72 2.36 -14.34
CA ASN A 155 24.87 3.52 -15.23
C ASN A 155 23.51 4.17 -15.56
N GLU A 156 23.54 5.45 -15.96
CA GLU A 156 22.32 6.23 -16.25
C GLU A 156 21.56 5.76 -17.48
N GLU A 157 22.22 5.16 -18.46
CA GLU A 157 21.55 4.67 -19.67
C GLU A 157 20.64 3.49 -19.34
N ASP A 158 21.09 2.61 -18.46
CA ASP A 158 20.31 1.49 -17.96
C ASP A 158 19.16 1.93 -17.05
N TRP A 159 19.36 2.98 -16.24
CA TRP A 159 18.27 3.62 -15.50
C TRP A 159 17.19 4.16 -16.43
N LYS A 160 17.56 4.85 -17.52
CA LYS A 160 16.59 5.36 -18.50
C LYS A 160 15.79 4.24 -19.15
N LYS A 161 16.42 3.11 -19.51
CA LYS A 161 15.72 1.94 -20.07
C LYS A 161 14.70 1.39 -19.08
N TRP A 162 15.10 1.21 -17.82
CA TRP A 162 14.19 0.70 -16.79
C TRP A 162 13.03 1.66 -16.51
N PHE A 163 13.29 2.96 -16.34
CA PHE A 163 12.25 3.96 -16.12
C PHE A 163 11.31 4.09 -17.32
N THR A 164 11.79 3.87 -18.55
CA THR A 164 10.92 3.81 -19.75
C THR A 164 9.93 2.65 -19.68
N SER A 165 10.38 1.47 -19.23
CA SER A 165 9.47 0.32 -19.01
C SER A 165 8.52 0.57 -17.84
N TYR A 166 9.04 1.15 -16.76
CA TYR A 166 8.27 1.42 -15.54
C TYR A 166 7.18 2.46 -15.78
N GLU A 167 7.47 3.51 -16.54
CA GLU A 167 6.50 4.51 -16.96
C GLU A 167 5.34 3.87 -17.74
N LYS A 168 5.62 3.01 -18.72
CA LYS A 168 4.56 2.31 -19.48
C LYS A 168 3.67 1.49 -18.55
N PHE A 169 4.27 0.78 -17.59
CA PHE A 169 3.55 0.00 -16.59
C PHE A 169 2.66 0.88 -15.70
N ILE A 170 3.19 1.96 -15.12
CA ILE A 170 2.44 2.81 -14.20
C ILE A 170 1.37 3.64 -14.91
N LEU A 171 1.66 4.20 -16.08
CA LEU A 171 0.69 5.02 -16.80
C LEU A 171 -0.51 4.21 -17.33
N HIS A 172 -0.33 2.93 -17.63
CA HIS A 172 -1.44 2.01 -17.92
C HIS A 172 -2.42 1.92 -16.73
N TYR A 173 -1.90 1.76 -15.52
CA TYR A 173 -2.74 1.71 -14.33
C TYR A 173 -3.27 3.08 -13.89
N ALA A 174 -2.58 4.18 -14.22
CA ALA A 174 -3.12 5.52 -14.04
C ALA A 174 -4.37 5.76 -14.92
N ASP A 175 -4.36 5.31 -16.18
CA ASP A 175 -5.54 5.37 -17.06
C ASP A 175 -6.70 4.55 -16.50
N LEU A 176 -6.43 3.34 -15.97
CA LEU A 176 -7.45 2.53 -15.30
C LEU A 176 -7.96 3.20 -14.01
N ALA A 177 -7.07 3.77 -13.21
CA ALA A 177 -7.43 4.50 -11.99
C ALA A 177 -8.35 5.68 -12.29
N GLN A 178 -8.08 6.43 -13.36
CA GLN A 178 -8.95 7.50 -13.81
C GLN A 178 -10.28 6.98 -14.33
N LYS A 179 -10.26 5.99 -15.23
CA LYS A 179 -11.46 5.43 -15.86
C LYS A 179 -12.47 4.91 -14.84
N TYR A 180 -11.97 4.34 -13.75
CA TYR A 180 -12.80 3.80 -12.69
C TYR A 180 -12.85 4.66 -11.44
N GLU A 181 -12.36 5.91 -11.49
CA GLU A 181 -12.39 6.87 -10.37
C GLU A 181 -11.90 6.23 -9.05
N ILE A 182 -10.70 5.67 -9.07
CA ILE A 182 -10.04 5.13 -7.88
C ILE A 182 -9.63 6.30 -6.98
N ASP A 183 -9.73 6.15 -5.66
CA ASP A 183 -9.51 7.26 -4.71
C ASP A 183 -8.03 7.58 -4.47
N PHE A 184 -7.19 6.55 -4.42
CA PHE A 184 -5.74 6.67 -4.27
C PHE A 184 -5.01 5.74 -5.25
N PHE A 185 -3.97 6.26 -5.90
CA PHE A 185 -3.10 5.51 -6.78
C PHE A 185 -1.65 5.66 -6.34
N SER A 186 -0.98 4.54 -6.08
CA SER A 186 0.45 4.56 -5.80
C SER A 186 1.25 4.53 -7.10
N VAL A 187 2.09 5.54 -7.34
CA VAL A 187 3.02 5.54 -8.49
C VAL A 187 4.23 4.64 -8.27
N GLY A 188 4.47 4.18 -7.04
CA GLY A 188 5.51 3.21 -6.72
C GLY A 188 5.36 2.64 -5.32
N GLU A 189 5.91 1.45 -5.09
CA GLU A 189 5.82 0.75 -3.81
C GLU A 189 7.08 -0.07 -3.52
N GLY A 190 7.76 0.24 -2.41
CA GLY A 190 8.93 -0.53 -1.94
C GLY A 190 10.18 -0.45 -2.84
N LEU A 191 10.30 0.56 -3.71
CA LEU A 191 11.40 0.70 -4.68
C LEU A 191 12.59 1.49 -4.10
N PHE A 192 13.16 1.01 -3.00
CA PHE A 192 14.15 1.74 -2.20
C PHE A 192 15.34 2.30 -2.98
N MET A 193 16.03 1.46 -3.76
CA MET A 193 17.24 1.86 -4.51
C MET A 193 16.94 2.92 -5.60
N THR A 194 15.68 3.15 -5.93
CA THR A 194 15.25 4.15 -6.91
C THR A 194 14.94 5.51 -6.30
N LEU A 195 14.83 5.64 -4.98
CA LEU A 195 14.26 6.84 -4.34
C LEU A 195 15.09 8.12 -4.57
N ASN A 196 16.39 7.99 -4.80
CA ASN A 196 17.25 9.14 -5.11
C ASN A 196 17.15 9.59 -6.58
N ARG A 197 16.43 8.85 -7.44
CA ARG A 197 16.21 9.18 -8.86
C ARG A 197 15.06 10.17 -9.02
N THR A 198 15.15 11.28 -8.30
CA THR A 198 14.07 12.28 -8.14
C THR A 198 13.55 12.79 -9.48
N ASP A 199 14.43 13.10 -10.44
CA ASP A 199 14.02 13.64 -11.74
C ASP A 199 13.16 12.65 -12.54
N HIS A 200 13.51 11.36 -12.51
CA HIS A 200 12.73 10.32 -13.18
C HIS A 200 11.36 10.14 -12.51
N TRP A 201 11.33 10.15 -11.18
CA TRP A 201 10.08 10.06 -10.43
C TRP A 201 9.18 11.28 -10.63
N GLN A 202 9.74 12.49 -10.65
CA GLN A 202 8.98 13.72 -10.94
C GLN A 202 8.35 13.68 -12.33
N ASP A 203 9.07 13.21 -13.34
CA ASP A 203 8.52 13.04 -14.69
C ASP A 203 7.36 12.05 -14.72
N ILE A 204 7.50 10.88 -14.08
CA ILE A 204 6.42 9.88 -13.97
C ILE A 204 5.21 10.44 -13.22
N ILE A 205 5.42 11.14 -12.10
CA ILE A 205 4.33 11.72 -11.31
C ILE A 205 3.60 12.77 -12.13
N MET A 206 4.32 13.67 -12.82
CA MET A 206 3.72 14.68 -13.70
C MET A 206 2.90 14.03 -14.83
N LYS A 207 3.42 12.99 -15.48
CA LYS A 207 2.69 12.24 -16.52
C LYS A 207 1.48 11.52 -15.95
N THR A 208 1.58 10.99 -14.73
CA THR A 208 0.46 10.37 -14.01
C THR A 208 -0.64 11.39 -13.71
N LYS A 209 -0.30 12.59 -13.21
CA LYS A 209 -1.25 13.69 -12.95
C LYS A 209 -2.04 14.12 -14.19
N ARG A 210 -1.44 14.00 -15.38
CA ARG A 210 -2.14 14.30 -16.65
C ARG A 210 -3.18 13.25 -17.01
N LYS A 211 -3.05 12.02 -16.51
CA LYS A 211 -3.95 10.89 -16.77
C LYS A 211 -4.95 10.66 -15.65
N TYR A 212 -4.58 10.95 -14.40
CA TYR A 212 -5.33 10.63 -13.20
C TYR A 212 -5.47 11.85 -12.28
N SER A 213 -6.71 12.09 -11.84
CA SER A 213 -7.12 13.26 -11.05
C SER A 213 -7.37 12.97 -9.56
N GLY A 214 -7.28 11.72 -9.14
CA GLY A 214 -7.37 11.35 -7.73
C GLY A 214 -6.03 11.52 -7.00
N ASN A 215 -5.95 11.00 -5.77
CA ASN A 215 -4.78 11.22 -4.93
C ASN A 215 -3.61 10.32 -5.35
N ILE A 216 -2.46 10.92 -5.65
CA ILE A 216 -1.24 10.21 -5.99
C ILE A 216 -0.37 10.06 -4.75
N VAL A 217 0.10 8.84 -4.51
CA VAL A 217 0.99 8.52 -3.41
C VAL A 217 2.23 7.78 -3.91
N PHE A 218 3.27 7.77 -3.10
CA PHE A 218 4.37 6.81 -3.24
C PHE A 218 4.49 6.06 -1.93
N THR A 219 4.40 4.73 -2.00
CA THR A 219 4.39 3.87 -0.84
C THR A 219 5.81 3.42 -0.49
N CYS A 220 6.27 3.80 0.70
CA CYS A 220 7.59 3.45 1.23
C CYS A 220 7.47 2.60 2.49
N ASP A 221 8.50 1.79 2.75
CA ASP A 221 8.62 1.15 4.05
C ASP A 221 8.94 2.17 5.16
N TRP A 222 8.62 1.78 6.39
CA TRP A 222 8.71 2.61 7.60
C TRP A 222 10.09 3.23 7.86
N ASN A 223 11.17 2.70 7.28
CA ASN A 223 12.52 3.23 7.41
C ASN A 223 12.87 4.29 6.35
N ASN A 224 12.11 4.40 5.25
CA ASN A 224 12.55 5.10 4.04
C ASN A 224 11.62 6.26 3.61
N TYR A 225 10.43 6.38 4.21
CA TYR A 225 9.42 7.38 3.83
C TYR A 225 9.86 8.85 3.91
N LYS A 226 10.93 9.15 4.66
CA LYS A 226 11.45 10.52 4.80
C LYS A 226 12.12 11.03 3.51
N ILE A 227 12.56 10.12 2.63
CA ILE A 227 13.22 10.48 1.37
C ILE A 227 12.23 11.16 0.41
N ILE A 228 10.99 10.68 0.38
CA ILE A 228 9.93 11.15 -0.53
C ILE A 228 9.23 12.42 -0.03
N GLU A 229 9.48 12.87 1.20
CA GLU A 229 8.85 14.06 1.78
C GLU A 229 9.02 15.31 0.90
N LYS A 230 10.20 15.43 0.30
CA LYS A 230 10.59 16.58 -0.52
C LYS A 230 10.06 16.52 -1.95
N TRP A 231 9.39 15.43 -2.34
CA TRP A 231 8.84 15.33 -3.70
C TRP A 231 7.61 16.24 -3.79
N PRO A 232 7.65 17.33 -4.57
CA PRO A 232 6.59 18.34 -4.53
C PRO A 232 5.22 17.77 -4.93
N ASP A 233 5.21 16.76 -5.79
CA ASP A 233 4.01 16.35 -6.51
C ASP A 233 3.23 15.14 -5.95
N ILE A 234 3.65 14.52 -4.86
CA ILE A 234 2.83 13.50 -4.16
C ILE A 234 1.84 14.14 -3.20
N ASP A 235 0.62 13.61 -3.09
CA ASP A 235 -0.43 14.19 -2.24
C ASP A 235 -0.33 13.69 -0.79
N TYR A 236 0.13 12.45 -0.59
CA TYR A 236 0.31 11.85 0.73
C TYR A 236 1.66 11.12 0.81
N ILE A 237 2.22 11.06 2.02
CA ILE A 237 3.32 10.14 2.32
C ILE A 237 2.68 8.81 2.72
N ALA A 238 2.85 7.78 1.89
CA ALA A 238 2.32 6.45 2.14
C ALA A 238 3.39 5.56 2.80
N ILE A 239 3.03 4.93 3.92
CA ILE A 239 3.98 4.15 4.73
C ILE A 239 3.48 2.71 4.92
N ASN A 240 4.32 1.74 4.60
CA ASN A 240 4.19 0.35 5.01
C ASN A 240 4.81 0.19 6.41
N CYS A 241 3.96 0.00 7.41
CA CYS A 241 4.28 -0.06 8.82
C CYS A 241 4.58 -1.48 9.32
N TYR A 242 5.39 -2.25 8.60
CA TYR A 242 5.93 -3.53 9.07
C TYR A 242 7.19 -3.34 9.92
N PHE A 243 7.15 -2.39 10.84
CA PHE A 243 8.24 -2.18 11.77
C PHE A 243 8.24 -3.25 12.86
N SER A 244 9.42 -3.55 13.40
CA SER A 244 9.52 -4.45 14.54
C SER A 244 8.97 -3.77 15.79
N VAL A 245 8.07 -4.46 16.51
CA VAL A 245 7.47 -4.03 17.79
C VAL A 245 8.01 -4.81 18.98
N ALA A 246 8.82 -5.83 18.73
CA ALA A 246 9.35 -6.76 19.72
C ALA A 246 10.65 -7.38 19.19
N GLU A 247 11.59 -7.69 20.08
CA GLU A 247 12.84 -8.32 19.67
C GLU A 247 12.67 -9.83 19.46
N ASN A 248 11.77 -10.45 20.24
CA ASN A 248 11.58 -11.89 20.27
C ASN A 248 10.16 -12.30 19.84
N TYR A 249 10.06 -13.53 19.37
CA TYR A 249 8.79 -14.11 18.92
C TYR A 249 7.75 -14.25 20.05
N TYR A 250 8.24 -14.42 21.29
CA TYR A 250 7.44 -14.57 22.50
C TYR A 250 7.62 -13.39 23.47
N SER A 251 7.67 -12.17 22.93
CA SER A 251 7.76 -10.98 23.77
C SER A 251 6.46 -10.74 24.55
N PRO A 252 6.55 -10.28 25.81
CA PRO A 252 5.37 -9.96 26.61
C PRO A 252 4.55 -8.84 25.96
N LEU A 253 3.25 -8.81 26.23
CA LEU A 253 2.34 -7.79 25.68
C LEU A 253 2.83 -6.36 25.94
N SER A 254 3.45 -6.11 27.09
CA SER A 254 4.00 -4.80 27.44
C SER A 254 5.15 -4.37 26.53
N GLU A 255 6.02 -5.29 26.09
CA GLU A 255 7.08 -4.99 25.13
C GLU A 255 6.50 -4.64 23.76
N ILE A 256 5.51 -5.42 23.30
CA ILE A 256 4.80 -5.16 22.04
C ILE A 256 4.13 -3.78 22.07
N GLN A 257 3.44 -3.45 23.17
CA GLN A 257 2.81 -2.15 23.38
C GLN A 257 3.84 -1.01 23.34
N ASN A 258 4.95 -1.15 24.08
CA ASN A 258 6.03 -0.16 24.08
C ASN A 258 6.66 0.01 22.68
N GLY A 259 6.78 -1.07 21.90
CA GLY A 259 7.22 -1.03 20.52
C GLY A 259 6.29 -0.20 19.65
N PHE A 260 4.97 -0.41 19.74
CA PHE A 260 3.99 0.42 19.05
C PHE A 260 4.04 1.89 19.50
N ASP A 261 4.14 2.17 20.80
CA ASP A 261 4.20 3.53 21.33
C ASP A 261 5.45 4.28 20.84
N LYS A 262 6.58 3.58 20.74
CA LYS A 262 7.82 4.12 20.16
C LYS A 262 7.61 4.54 18.71
N TRP A 263 7.03 3.66 17.88
CA TRP A 263 6.78 3.97 16.47
C TRP A 263 5.73 5.06 16.28
N ASN A 264 4.65 5.01 17.04
CA ASN A 264 3.61 6.04 17.04
C ASN A 264 4.21 7.42 17.40
N SER A 265 5.02 7.49 18.45
CA SER A 265 5.70 8.72 18.87
C SER A 265 6.67 9.23 17.81
N SER A 266 7.45 8.33 17.20
CA SER A 266 8.40 8.69 16.13
C SER A 266 7.70 9.27 14.90
N ILE A 267 6.64 8.61 14.42
CA ILE A 267 5.86 9.04 13.27
C ILE A 267 5.10 10.34 13.60
N LYS A 268 4.48 10.43 14.78
CA LYS A 268 3.78 11.63 15.23
C LYS A 268 4.73 12.83 15.30
N ASN A 269 5.89 12.67 15.94
CA ASN A 269 6.90 13.73 16.02
C ASN A 269 7.36 14.15 14.62
N TYR A 270 7.57 13.20 13.70
CA TYR A 270 7.86 13.52 12.31
C TYR A 270 6.75 14.33 11.65
N MET A 271 5.48 13.95 11.83
CA MET A 271 4.34 14.70 11.31
C MET A 271 4.23 16.11 11.89
N GLU A 272 4.52 16.29 13.18
CA GLU A 272 4.38 17.56 13.88
C GLU A 272 5.52 18.54 13.59
N THR A 273 6.72 18.04 13.29
CA THR A 273 7.93 18.89 13.24
C THR A 273 8.45 19.17 11.84
N LYS A 274 8.05 18.41 10.82
CA LYS A 274 8.69 18.48 9.49
C LYS A 274 7.75 18.67 8.32
N ARG A 275 6.43 18.68 8.53
CA ARG A 275 5.55 18.19 7.50
C ARG A 275 4.56 19.18 6.90
N GLU A 276 4.48 19.16 5.57
CA GLU A 276 3.49 19.90 4.78
C GLU A 276 2.38 19.00 4.19
N LYS A 277 2.51 17.67 4.25
CA LYS A 277 1.62 16.69 3.62
C LYS A 277 0.89 15.80 4.65
N PRO A 278 -0.27 15.17 4.34
CA PRO A 278 -0.96 14.16 5.17
C PRO A 278 -0.45 12.71 4.97
N VAL A 279 -0.41 11.85 6.00
CA VAL A 279 0.21 10.48 5.96
C VAL A 279 -0.90 9.48 5.74
N ILE A 280 -0.60 8.41 5.05
CA ILE A 280 -1.46 7.24 4.95
C ILE A 280 -0.61 6.04 5.33
N PHE A 281 -1.01 5.20 6.29
CA PHE A 281 -0.41 3.88 6.38
C PHE A 281 -1.14 3.02 5.37
N THR A 282 -0.42 2.48 4.40
CA THR A 282 -0.97 1.63 3.33
C THR A 282 -0.95 0.17 3.74
N GLU A 283 0.05 -0.25 4.51
CA GLU A 283 0.13 -1.61 5.01
C GLU A 283 0.51 -1.61 6.49
N ILE A 284 -0.24 -2.36 7.30
CA ILE A 284 0.12 -2.62 8.70
C ILE A 284 -0.48 -3.95 9.15
N GLY A 285 0.33 -4.79 9.76
CA GLY A 285 -0.16 -6.07 10.24
C GLY A 285 0.95 -6.97 10.71
N HIS A 286 0.60 -7.86 11.63
CA HIS A 286 1.49 -8.92 12.09
C HIS A 286 0.81 -10.26 11.83
N LYS A 287 1.60 -11.25 11.43
CA LYS A 287 1.11 -12.62 11.33
C LYS A 287 0.77 -13.11 12.73
N LYS A 288 -0.34 -13.84 12.85
CA LYS A 288 -0.60 -14.59 14.07
C LYS A 288 0.49 -15.65 14.22
N VAL A 289 1.24 -15.54 15.29
CA VAL A 289 2.08 -16.62 15.80
C VAL A 289 1.13 -17.62 16.44
N LEU A 290 1.12 -18.87 15.96
CA LEU A 290 0.44 -19.96 16.67
C LEU A 290 1.43 -20.50 17.71
N ASP A 291 0.98 -20.60 18.96
CA ASP A 291 1.71 -21.36 19.96
C ASP A 291 1.89 -22.81 19.44
N LYS A 292 3.11 -23.34 19.54
CA LYS A 292 3.40 -24.74 19.21
C LYS A 292 2.88 -25.68 20.28
#